data_AF-A0AAD6PEF7-F1
#
_entry.id   AF-A0AAD6PEF7-F1
#
_cell.length_a   1.000
_cell.length_b   1.000
_cell.length_c   1.000
_cell.angle_alpha   90.00
_cell.angle_beta   90.00
_cell.angle_gamma   90.00
#
_symmetry.space_group_name_H-M   'P 1'
#
loop_
_entity.id
_entity.type
_entity.pdbx_description
1 polymer ?
#
loop_
_entity_poly.entity_id
_entity_poly.type
_entity_poly.pdbx_seq_one_letter_code
_entity_poly.pdbx_strand_id
1 'polypeptide(L)'
;MAVKGQNVELVQELIMADPSLMNMVDNQGNSALHIASRKGRDQIVRKLLDIQGINKTIVNRSRETAFDAAEKMGHSGIASILEEHGVLSAKSMVPSTANTANRELKQTVIDIKHGVHNQLQTARLTRKRVRGIVKKVNKMHVEGLNNAINSTTVVAVLIATVAFAAIFQVPGQFADDPDNLAPGQSAGEANIAPRPEFMIFIIFDSIALFISLAVVVVQTSVVVIERNAKKQLMAVINKLMWLACVLISVAFLALSYVVVGDHQRWMAHLITVIGTVIMVTTIGTMSYWVIVQRIETSKLRSTSRSRLESMSFMEEPEILENDFKKLYAI
;
A
#
# COMPACT_ATOMS: atom_id res chain seq x y z
N MET A 1 57.26 -54.23 -2.28
CA MET A 1 57.46 -55.51 -1.55
C MET A 1 58.69 -55.47 -0.64
N ALA A 2 59.83 -54.92 -1.07
CA ALA A 2 61.05 -54.82 -0.24
C ALA A 2 60.83 -54.14 1.13
N VAL A 3 60.14 -53.00 1.17
CA VAL A 3 59.82 -52.25 2.42
C VAL A 3 58.93 -52.99 3.43
N LYS A 4 58.35 -54.15 3.05
CA LYS A 4 57.57 -55.02 3.95
C LYS A 4 58.51 -55.95 4.76
N GLY A 5 59.67 -56.27 4.20
CA GLY A 5 60.73 -57.07 4.83
C GLY A 5 61.57 -56.25 5.81
N GLN A 6 62.78 -56.74 6.10
CA GLN A 6 63.79 -56.06 6.95
C GLN A 6 65.08 -55.72 6.20
N ASN A 7 65.17 -56.06 4.91
CA ASN A 7 66.40 -55.86 4.15
C ASN A 7 66.49 -54.39 3.68
N VAL A 8 67.32 -53.60 4.39
CA VAL A 8 67.53 -52.17 4.15
C VAL A 8 68.35 -51.95 2.87
N GLU A 9 69.37 -52.77 2.64
CA GLU A 9 70.27 -52.69 1.49
C GLU A 9 69.50 -52.88 0.18
N LEU A 10 68.61 -53.89 0.15
CA LEU A 10 67.74 -54.13 -1.01
C LEU A 10 66.81 -52.93 -1.30
N VAL A 11 66.30 -52.24 -0.27
CA VAL A 11 65.47 -51.05 -0.46
C VAL A 11 66.28 -49.90 -1.06
N GLN A 12 67.53 -49.72 -0.61
CA GLN A 12 68.42 -48.70 -1.16
C GLN A 12 68.82 -48.98 -2.59
N GLU A 13 69.25 -50.21 -2.90
CA GLU A 13 69.64 -50.61 -4.27
C GLU A 13 68.48 -50.44 -5.25
N LEU A 14 67.25 -50.81 -4.85
CA LEU A 14 66.06 -50.64 -5.69
C LEU A 14 65.74 -49.16 -5.96
N ILE A 15 65.91 -48.27 -4.97
CA ILE A 15 65.67 -46.84 -5.16
C ILE A 15 66.81 -46.17 -5.94
N MET A 16 68.05 -46.66 -5.81
CA MET A 16 69.18 -46.21 -6.62
C MET A 16 69.03 -46.63 -8.09
N ALA A 17 68.51 -47.84 -8.35
CA ALA A 17 68.26 -48.34 -9.70
C ALA A 17 67.09 -47.63 -10.37
N ASP A 18 66.02 -47.32 -9.62
CA ASP A 18 64.86 -46.59 -10.13
C ASP A 18 64.30 -45.60 -9.07
N PRO A 19 64.70 -44.32 -9.15
CA PRO A 19 64.23 -43.28 -8.24
C PRO A 19 62.72 -43.02 -8.32
N SER A 20 62.03 -43.43 -9.40
CA SER A 20 60.60 -43.19 -9.57
C SER A 20 59.74 -44.01 -8.58
N LEU A 21 60.29 -45.10 -8.04
CA LEU A 21 59.62 -46.01 -7.10
C LEU A 21 59.33 -45.38 -5.73
N MET A 22 60.03 -44.31 -5.36
CA MET A 22 60.01 -43.73 -4.01
C MET A 22 58.63 -43.20 -3.58
N ASN A 23 57.87 -42.64 -4.53
CA ASN A 23 56.57 -42.00 -4.29
C ASN A 23 55.40 -42.79 -4.86
N MET A 24 55.65 -44.00 -5.37
CA MET A 24 54.59 -44.89 -5.84
C MET A 24 53.71 -45.34 -4.67
N VAL A 25 52.43 -45.47 -4.96
CA VAL A 25 51.41 -45.91 -4.00
C VAL A 25 50.83 -47.26 -4.41
N ASP A 26 50.46 -48.07 -3.43
CA ASP A 26 49.73 -49.33 -3.66
C ASP A 26 48.24 -49.09 -3.98
N ASN A 27 47.48 -50.17 -4.17
CA ASN A 27 46.02 -50.12 -4.43
C ASN A 27 45.21 -49.48 -3.28
N GLN A 28 45.79 -49.35 -2.08
CA GLN A 28 45.18 -48.69 -0.93
C GLN A 28 45.66 -47.24 -0.77
N GLY A 29 46.50 -46.75 -1.69
CA GLY A 29 47.10 -45.42 -1.62
C GLY A 29 48.28 -45.32 -0.64
N ASN A 30 48.82 -46.45 -0.15
CA ASN A 30 49.96 -46.44 0.76
C ASN A 30 51.26 -46.28 -0.03
N SER A 31 52.04 -45.25 0.30
CA SER A 31 53.42 -45.13 -0.18
C SER A 31 54.38 -46.10 0.52
N ALA A 32 55.61 -46.20 0.02
CA ALA A 32 56.69 -46.94 0.68
C ALA A 32 56.83 -46.56 2.17
N LEU A 33 56.69 -45.27 2.49
CA LEU A 33 56.76 -44.75 3.86
C LEU A 33 55.58 -45.21 4.73
N HIS A 34 54.36 -45.27 4.19
CA HIS A 34 53.20 -45.82 4.92
C HIS A 34 53.40 -47.30 5.26
N ILE A 35 53.92 -48.08 4.31
CA ILE A 35 54.10 -49.52 4.48
C ILE A 35 55.19 -49.81 5.52
N ALA A 36 56.33 -49.11 5.44
CA ALA A 36 57.43 -49.25 6.40
C ALA A 36 56.98 -48.84 7.82
N SER A 37 56.24 -47.74 7.93
CA SER A 37 55.70 -47.22 9.19
C SER A 37 54.68 -48.16 9.81
N ARG A 38 53.74 -48.70 9.02
CA ARG A 38 52.74 -49.68 9.45
C ARG A 38 53.34 -51.03 9.86
N LYS A 39 54.54 -51.35 9.38
CA LYS A 39 55.24 -52.62 9.65
C LYS A 39 56.32 -52.52 10.72
N GLY A 40 56.49 -51.36 11.34
CA GLY A 40 57.44 -51.21 12.43
C GLY A 40 58.90 -51.23 11.97
N ARG A 41 59.21 -50.80 10.73
CA ARG A 41 60.56 -50.87 10.15
C ARG A 41 61.32 -49.56 10.34
N ASP A 42 61.77 -49.30 11.56
CA ASP A 42 62.52 -48.11 11.97
C ASP A 42 63.72 -47.78 11.07
N GLN A 43 64.59 -48.75 10.78
CA GLN A 43 65.79 -48.53 9.97
C GLN A 43 65.44 -48.19 8.51
N ILE A 44 64.42 -48.84 7.95
CA ILE A 44 63.92 -48.56 6.61
C ILE A 44 63.27 -47.17 6.56
N VAL A 45 62.51 -46.78 7.59
CA VAL A 45 61.89 -45.44 7.66
C VAL A 45 62.96 -44.36 7.69
N ARG A 46 64.00 -44.48 8.53
CA ARG A 46 65.12 -43.51 8.56
C ARG A 46 65.79 -43.40 7.20
N LYS A 47 66.13 -44.53 6.58
CA LYS A 47 66.77 -44.54 5.26
C LYS A 47 65.89 -43.99 4.15
N LEU A 48 64.58 -44.20 4.20
CA LEU A 48 63.65 -43.60 3.23
C LEU A 48 63.55 -42.09 3.42
N LEU A 49 63.58 -41.59 4.67
CA LEU A 49 63.54 -40.16 4.98
C LEU A 49 64.84 -39.43 4.64
N ASP A 50 65.98 -40.13 4.66
CA ASP A 50 67.29 -39.61 4.24
C ASP A 50 67.38 -39.37 2.71
N ILE A 51 66.49 -39.99 1.91
CA ILE A 51 66.51 -39.87 0.45
C ILE A 51 65.87 -38.54 0.02
N GLN A 52 66.64 -37.72 -0.72
CA GLN A 52 66.14 -36.48 -1.28
C GLN A 52 65.01 -36.74 -2.28
N GLY A 53 63.88 -36.06 -2.11
CA GLY A 53 62.71 -36.15 -3.00
C GLY A 53 61.56 -37.04 -2.50
N ILE A 54 61.68 -37.64 -1.30
CA ILE A 54 60.57 -38.43 -0.73
C ILE A 54 59.40 -37.52 -0.34
N ASN A 55 58.21 -37.86 -0.82
CA ASN A 55 57.01 -37.09 -0.56
C ASN A 55 56.40 -37.47 0.80
N LYS A 56 56.52 -36.54 1.75
CA LYS A 56 56.03 -36.64 3.13
C LYS A 56 54.53 -36.35 3.28
N THR A 57 53.88 -35.80 2.25
CA THR A 57 52.49 -35.34 2.31
C THR A 57 51.49 -36.31 1.68
N ILE A 58 51.94 -37.50 1.26
CA ILE A 58 51.05 -38.51 0.68
C ILE A 58 50.04 -38.95 1.74
N VAL A 59 48.75 -38.98 1.37
CA VAL A 59 47.68 -39.55 2.19
C VAL A 59 47.09 -40.77 1.48
N ASN A 60 46.85 -41.84 2.24
CA ASN A 60 46.24 -43.05 1.70
C ASN A 60 44.72 -42.90 1.53
N ARG A 61 44.02 -43.94 1.03
CA ARG A 61 42.56 -43.92 0.87
C ARG A 61 41.77 -43.76 2.19
N SER A 62 42.40 -44.07 3.32
CA SER A 62 41.85 -43.84 4.66
C SER A 62 42.08 -42.41 5.17
N ARG A 63 42.66 -41.52 4.33
CA ARG A 63 43.08 -40.16 4.69
C ARG A 63 44.06 -40.12 5.86
N GLU A 64 44.94 -41.11 5.92
CA GLU A 64 46.02 -41.23 6.90
C GLU A 64 47.35 -40.94 6.20
N THR A 65 48.25 -40.22 6.88
CA THR A 65 49.66 -40.10 6.49
C THR A 65 50.49 -41.26 7.05
N ALA A 66 51.78 -41.33 6.69
CA ALA A 66 52.69 -42.31 7.28
C ALA A 66 52.81 -42.15 8.81
N PHE A 67 52.69 -40.92 9.33
CA PHE A 67 52.65 -40.64 10.77
C PHE A 67 51.41 -41.24 11.42
N ASP A 68 50.22 -40.99 10.86
CA ASP A 68 48.96 -41.55 11.36
C ASP A 68 48.96 -43.08 11.33
N ALA A 69 49.57 -43.67 10.29
CA ALA A 69 49.73 -45.11 10.16
C ALA A 69 50.69 -45.71 11.21
N ALA A 70 51.72 -44.98 11.64
CA ALA A 70 52.63 -45.40 12.70
C ALA A 70 51.93 -45.38 14.07
N GLU A 71 51.23 -44.28 14.40
CA GLU A 71 50.46 -44.15 15.64
C GLU A 71 49.37 -45.22 15.77
N LYS A 72 48.59 -45.43 14.70
CA LYS A 72 47.50 -46.42 14.68
C LYS A 72 47.97 -47.85 14.95
N MET A 73 49.20 -48.17 14.55
CA MET A 73 49.81 -49.48 14.79
C MET A 73 50.59 -49.56 16.11
N GLY A 74 50.62 -48.49 16.91
CA GLY A 74 51.32 -48.43 18.18
C GLY A 74 52.84 -48.31 18.08
N HIS A 75 53.37 -47.90 16.91
CA HIS A 75 54.80 -47.73 16.69
C HIS A 75 55.27 -46.30 17.04
N SER A 76 55.17 -45.95 18.32
CA SER A 76 55.49 -44.61 18.84
C SER A 76 56.90 -44.13 18.47
N GLY A 77 57.90 -45.02 18.54
CA GLY A 77 59.28 -44.68 18.14
C GLY A 77 59.40 -44.28 16.66
N ILE A 78 58.58 -44.84 15.78
CA ILE A 78 58.55 -44.46 14.36
C ILE A 78 57.76 -43.17 14.16
N ALA A 79 56.66 -42.98 14.90
CA ALA A 79 55.91 -41.74 14.89
C ALA A 79 56.80 -40.54 15.28
N SER A 80 57.62 -40.67 16.33
CA SER A 80 58.58 -39.62 16.72
C SER A 80 59.64 -39.34 15.64
N ILE A 81 60.16 -40.37 14.97
CA ILE A 81 61.11 -40.19 13.86
C ILE A 81 60.44 -39.44 12.69
N LEU A 82 59.22 -39.82 12.34
CA LEU A 82 58.46 -39.18 11.26
C LEU A 82 58.14 -37.72 11.58
N GLU A 83 57.77 -37.43 12.83
CA GLU A 83 57.52 -36.08 13.33
C GLU A 83 58.79 -35.21 13.31
N GLU A 84 59.92 -35.74 13.78
CA GLU A 84 61.23 -35.07 13.73
C GLU A 84 61.64 -34.72 12.29
N HIS A 85 61.26 -35.55 11.32
CA HIS A 85 61.51 -35.31 9.90
C HIS A 85 60.38 -34.53 9.21
N GLY A 86 59.42 -33.97 9.95
CA GLY A 86 58.39 -33.06 9.45
C GLY A 86 57.18 -33.71 8.77
N VAL A 87 56.91 -34.99 9.02
CA VAL A 87 55.70 -35.68 8.56
C VAL A 87 54.58 -35.43 9.57
N LEU A 88 53.57 -34.64 9.21
CA LEU A 88 52.45 -34.27 10.08
C LEU A 88 51.24 -35.19 9.88
N SER A 89 50.35 -35.24 10.89
CA SER A 89 49.05 -35.93 10.80
C SER A 89 48.14 -35.30 9.73
N ALA A 90 47.41 -36.15 8.99
CA ALA A 90 46.45 -35.75 7.98
C ALA A 90 45.35 -34.81 8.52
N LYS A 91 45.01 -34.92 9.81
CA LYS A 91 44.02 -34.03 10.45
C LYS A 91 44.52 -32.60 10.61
N SER A 92 45.83 -32.40 10.77
CA SER A 92 46.44 -31.06 10.83
C SER A 92 46.66 -30.45 9.44
N MET A 93 46.69 -31.29 8.40
CA MET A 93 46.88 -30.86 7.01
C MET A 93 45.58 -30.37 6.34
N VAL A 94 44.40 -30.69 6.90
CA VAL A 94 43.12 -30.14 6.43
C VAL A 94 42.93 -28.75 7.06
N PRO A 95 42.81 -27.67 6.27
CA PRO A 95 42.61 -26.33 6.83
C PRO A 95 41.25 -26.28 7.54
N SER A 96 41.25 -26.26 8.88
CA SER A 96 40.01 -26.14 9.69
C SER A 96 39.21 -24.88 9.35
N THR A 97 39.87 -23.87 8.79
CA THR A 97 39.29 -22.61 8.30
C THR A 97 38.21 -22.79 7.23
N ALA A 98 38.38 -23.75 6.31
CA ALA A 98 37.42 -23.98 5.22
C ALA A 98 36.09 -24.59 5.70
N ASN A 99 36.12 -25.36 6.79
CA ASN A 99 34.92 -25.99 7.35
C ASN A 99 34.12 -25.03 8.23
N THR A 100 34.80 -24.13 8.94
CA THR A 100 34.18 -23.07 9.74
C THR A 100 33.47 -22.05 8.85
N ALA A 101 34.15 -21.55 7.80
CA ALA A 101 33.56 -20.60 6.85
C ALA A 101 32.32 -21.16 6.13
N ASN A 102 32.33 -22.44 5.77
CA ASN A 102 31.16 -23.09 5.16
C ASN A 102 29.98 -23.27 6.13
N ARG A 103 30.24 -23.47 7.43
CA ARG A 103 29.18 -23.53 8.44
C ARG A 103 28.56 -22.16 8.69
N GLU A 104 29.39 -21.12 8.80
CA GLU A 104 28.94 -19.73 8.96
C GLU A 104 28.12 -19.27 7.76
N LEU A 105 28.59 -19.52 6.54
CA LEU A 105 27.82 -19.22 5.33
C LEU A 105 26.47 -19.96 5.31
N LYS A 106 26.43 -21.25 5.63
CA LYS A 106 25.16 -21.99 5.73
C LYS A 106 24.22 -21.39 6.77
N GLN A 107 24.73 -20.96 7.91
CA GLN A 107 23.93 -20.33 8.96
C GLN A 107 23.34 -19.00 8.46
N THR A 108 24.16 -18.15 7.84
CA THR A 108 23.67 -16.87 7.27
C THR A 108 22.61 -17.08 6.19
N VAL A 109 22.74 -18.10 5.35
CA VAL A 109 21.74 -18.44 4.33
C VAL A 109 20.42 -18.88 4.96
N ILE A 110 20.46 -19.64 6.05
CA ILE A 110 19.27 -20.05 6.80
C ILE A 110 18.60 -18.82 7.44
N ASP A 111 19.38 -17.95 8.05
CA ASP A 111 18.86 -16.74 8.71
C ASP A 111 18.24 -15.78 7.70
N ILE A 112 18.88 -15.56 6.54
CA ILE A 112 18.32 -14.78 5.42
C ILE A 112 17.03 -15.42 4.92
N LYS A 113 17.00 -16.75 4.74
CA LYS A 113 15.81 -17.47 4.28
C LYS A 113 14.63 -17.26 5.25
N HIS A 114 14.87 -17.33 6.56
CA HIS A 114 13.83 -17.09 7.55
C HIS A 114 13.40 -15.62 7.60
N GLY A 115 14.34 -14.68 7.50
CA GLY A 115 14.05 -13.24 7.42
C GLY A 115 13.16 -12.90 6.23
N VAL A 116 13.53 -13.35 5.04
CA VAL A 116 12.76 -13.15 3.80
C VAL A 116 11.39 -13.82 3.89
N HIS A 117 11.30 -15.03 4.45
CA HIS A 117 10.01 -15.71 4.61
C HIS A 117 9.06 -14.92 5.53
N ASN A 118 9.57 -14.41 6.66
CA ASN A 118 8.78 -13.62 7.60
C ASN A 118 8.34 -12.28 6.99
N GLN A 119 9.23 -11.61 6.26
CA GLN A 119 8.91 -10.40 5.50
C GLN A 119 7.83 -10.65 4.43
N LEU A 120 7.92 -11.76 3.70
CA LEU A 120 6.92 -12.10 2.70
C LEU A 120 5.55 -12.43 3.34
N GLN A 121 5.55 -13.12 4.48
CA GLN A 121 4.34 -13.45 5.21
C GLN A 121 3.66 -12.20 5.77
N THR A 122 4.42 -11.30 6.38
CA THR A 122 3.91 -10.00 6.86
C THR A 122 3.38 -9.16 5.70
N ALA A 123 4.10 -9.05 4.59
CA ALA A 123 3.64 -8.37 3.38
C ALA A 123 2.32 -8.96 2.83
N ARG A 124 2.18 -10.29 2.81
CA ARG A 124 0.94 -10.97 2.38
C ARG A 124 -0.25 -10.67 3.30
N LEU A 125 -0.05 -10.69 4.62
CA LEU A 125 -1.09 -10.37 5.60
C LEU A 125 -1.52 -8.91 5.49
N THR A 126 -0.56 -8.00 5.38
CA THR A 126 -0.81 -6.57 5.16
C THR A 126 -1.60 -6.36 3.87
N ARG A 127 -1.22 -6.99 2.76
CA ARG A 127 -1.95 -6.91 1.49
C ARG A 127 -3.39 -7.41 1.60
N LYS A 128 -3.65 -8.50 2.34
CA LYS A 128 -5.02 -8.99 2.59
C LYS A 128 -5.83 -7.98 3.41
N ARG A 129 -5.27 -7.42 4.49
CA ARG A 129 -5.92 -6.40 5.32
C ARG A 129 -6.23 -5.14 4.52
N VAL A 130 -5.26 -4.62 3.78
CA VAL A 130 -5.44 -3.45 2.88
C VAL A 130 -6.53 -3.71 1.86
N ARG A 131 -6.56 -4.89 1.22
CA ARG A 131 -7.62 -5.22 0.26
C ARG A 131 -9.00 -5.24 0.91
N GLY A 132 -9.11 -5.71 2.15
CA GLY A 132 -10.34 -5.65 2.94
C GLY A 132 -10.76 -4.21 3.25
N ILE A 133 -9.81 -3.39 3.67
CA ILE A 133 -10.01 -1.96 3.95
C ILE A 133 -10.48 -1.23 2.68
N VAL A 134 -9.79 -1.39 1.54
CA VAL A 134 -10.16 -0.77 0.26
C VAL A 134 -11.58 -1.18 -0.16
N LYS A 135 -11.95 -2.46 -0.01
CA LYS A 135 -13.33 -2.91 -0.27
C LYS A 135 -14.34 -2.23 0.64
N LYS A 136 -14.05 -2.14 1.95
CA LYS A 136 -14.93 -1.48 2.93
C LYS A 136 -15.06 0.01 2.65
N VAL A 137 -13.96 0.70 2.34
CA VAL A 137 -13.95 2.12 1.95
C VAL A 137 -14.75 2.36 0.68
N ASN A 138 -14.59 1.52 -0.34
CA ASN A 138 -15.39 1.62 -1.56
C ASN A 138 -16.89 1.37 -1.30
N LYS A 139 -17.22 0.42 -0.41
CA LYS A 139 -18.62 0.20 0.00
C LYS A 139 -19.18 1.45 0.69
N MET A 140 -18.46 2.01 1.68
CA MET A 140 -18.88 3.21 2.39
C MET A 140 -19.05 4.42 1.46
N HIS A 141 -18.18 4.61 0.45
CA HIS A 141 -18.34 5.69 -0.51
C HIS A 141 -19.61 5.55 -1.37
N VAL A 142 -19.95 4.33 -1.78
CA VAL A 142 -21.18 4.08 -2.56
C VAL A 142 -22.41 4.30 -1.71
N GLU A 143 -22.39 3.79 -0.48
CA GLU A 143 -23.49 3.88 0.47
C GLU A 143 -23.72 5.33 0.90
N GLY A 144 -22.64 6.08 1.17
CA GLY A 144 -22.69 7.52 1.42
C GLY A 144 -23.22 8.31 0.22
N LEU A 145 -22.84 7.95 -1.01
CA LEU A 145 -23.36 8.59 -2.21
C LEU A 145 -24.86 8.35 -2.38
N ASN A 146 -25.32 7.11 -2.21
CA ASN A 146 -26.74 6.76 -2.29
C ASN A 146 -27.56 7.44 -1.19
N ASN A 147 -27.03 7.52 0.02
CA ASN A 147 -27.67 8.21 1.13
C ASN A 147 -27.80 9.72 0.84
N ALA A 148 -26.74 10.35 0.31
CA ALA A 148 -26.78 11.75 -0.10
C ALA A 148 -27.76 12.00 -1.24
N ILE A 149 -27.83 11.10 -2.24
CA ILE A 149 -28.82 11.17 -3.33
C ILE A 149 -30.23 11.15 -2.73
N ASN A 150 -30.55 10.13 -1.93
CA ASN A 150 -31.88 9.96 -1.34
C ASN A 150 -32.27 11.16 -0.47
N SER A 151 -31.36 11.63 0.38
CA SER A 151 -31.59 12.82 1.21
C SER A 151 -31.85 14.08 0.37
N THR A 152 -31.08 14.28 -0.71
CA THR A 152 -31.25 15.43 -1.60
C THR A 152 -32.55 15.34 -2.40
N THR A 153 -32.96 14.14 -2.82
CA THR A 153 -34.26 13.90 -3.48
C THR A 153 -35.41 14.30 -2.58
N VAL A 154 -35.37 13.94 -1.30
CA VAL A 154 -36.41 14.33 -0.33
C VAL A 154 -36.53 15.86 -0.24
N VAL A 155 -35.42 16.58 -0.12
CA VAL A 155 -35.43 18.06 -0.07
C VAL A 155 -35.97 18.65 -1.38
N ALA A 156 -35.55 18.12 -2.53
CA ALA A 156 -36.03 18.57 -3.84
C ALA A 156 -37.55 18.43 -3.97
N VAL A 157 -38.08 17.25 -3.60
CA VAL A 157 -39.51 16.97 -3.63
C VAL A 157 -40.26 17.89 -2.67
N LEU A 158 -39.76 18.12 -1.46
CA LEU A 158 -40.38 19.04 -0.49
C LEU A 158 -40.46 20.47 -1.05
N ILE A 159 -39.38 21.00 -1.62
CA ILE A 159 -39.39 22.32 -2.24
C ILE A 159 -40.39 22.38 -3.40
N ALA A 160 -40.40 21.37 -4.27
CA ALA A 160 -41.34 21.30 -5.38
C ALA A 160 -42.81 21.26 -4.90
N THR A 161 -43.10 20.52 -3.83
CA THR A 161 -44.45 20.44 -3.26
C THR A 161 -44.90 21.75 -2.65
N VAL A 162 -44.03 22.45 -1.93
CA VAL A 162 -44.34 23.74 -1.30
C VAL A 162 -44.54 24.81 -2.37
N ALA A 163 -43.66 24.88 -3.38
CA ALA A 163 -43.79 25.82 -4.49
C ALA A 163 -45.08 25.58 -5.29
N PHE A 164 -45.34 24.32 -5.69
CA PHE A 164 -46.56 23.96 -6.41
C PHE A 164 -47.82 24.31 -5.63
N ALA A 165 -47.85 24.04 -4.32
CA ALA A 165 -48.97 24.42 -3.46
C ALA A 165 -49.14 25.94 -3.37
N ALA A 166 -48.03 26.69 -3.27
CA ALA A 166 -48.05 28.15 -3.13
C ALA A 166 -48.66 28.85 -4.34
N ILE A 167 -48.51 28.31 -5.56
CA ILE A 167 -49.12 28.86 -6.78
C ILE A 167 -50.65 28.84 -6.74
N PHE A 168 -51.26 27.83 -6.11
CA PHE A 168 -52.73 27.68 -6.05
C PHE A 168 -53.36 28.13 -4.74
N GLN A 169 -52.56 28.28 -3.67
CA GLN A 169 -53.02 28.66 -2.34
C GLN A 169 -52.68 30.12 -1.99
N VAL A 170 -52.34 30.92 -3.01
CA VAL A 170 -52.08 32.35 -2.81
C VAL A 170 -53.36 33.07 -2.37
N PRO A 171 -53.28 33.94 -1.35
CA PRO A 171 -54.40 34.76 -0.95
C PRO A 171 -54.71 35.75 -2.07
N GLY A 172 -55.99 36.05 -2.28
CA GLY A 172 -56.46 36.84 -3.41
C GLY A 172 -57.34 35.99 -4.32
N GLN A 173 -58.65 36.14 -4.15
CA GLN A 173 -59.65 35.45 -4.96
C GLN A 173 -59.42 35.65 -6.46
N PHE A 174 -59.96 34.73 -7.26
CA PHE A 174 -59.95 34.83 -8.71
C PHE A 174 -61.10 35.72 -9.19
N ALA A 175 -60.90 36.36 -10.34
CA ALA A 175 -61.94 37.13 -11.00
C ALA A 175 -62.99 36.16 -11.59
N ASP A 176 -64.05 35.89 -10.82
CA ASP A 176 -65.07 34.88 -11.18
C ASP A 176 -66.36 35.49 -11.75
N ASP A 177 -66.64 36.78 -11.49
CA ASP A 177 -67.87 37.47 -11.93
C ASP A 177 -67.68 38.14 -13.31
N PRO A 178 -68.35 37.67 -14.38
CA PRO A 178 -68.23 38.24 -15.73
C PRO A 178 -68.69 39.70 -15.84
N ASP A 179 -69.58 40.13 -14.94
CA ASP A 179 -70.23 41.44 -14.98
C ASP A 179 -69.50 42.52 -14.15
N ASN A 180 -68.55 42.13 -13.28
CA ASN A 180 -67.80 43.01 -12.39
C ASN A 180 -66.28 42.93 -12.61
N LEU A 181 -65.85 42.69 -13.85
CA LEU A 181 -64.43 42.68 -14.21
C LEU A 181 -63.87 44.11 -14.28
N ALA A 182 -62.72 44.34 -13.63
CA ALA A 182 -61.97 45.57 -13.82
C ALA A 182 -61.48 45.65 -15.28
N PRO A 183 -61.36 46.86 -15.87
CA PRO A 183 -60.95 47.01 -17.27
C PRO A 183 -59.56 46.38 -17.48
N GLY A 184 -59.51 45.32 -18.29
CA GLY A 184 -58.29 44.56 -18.60
C GLY A 184 -58.11 43.23 -17.88
N GLN A 185 -59.00 42.85 -16.95
CA GLN A 185 -58.96 41.54 -16.30
C GLN A 185 -59.77 40.48 -17.08
N SER A 186 -59.25 39.25 -17.09
CA SER A 186 -59.94 38.08 -17.66
C SER A 186 -60.52 37.19 -16.55
N ALA A 187 -61.61 36.49 -16.86
CA ALA A 187 -62.18 35.50 -15.92
C ALA A 187 -61.14 34.41 -15.57
N GLY A 188 -60.97 34.11 -14.28
CA GLY A 188 -59.96 33.19 -13.76
C GLY A 188 -58.58 33.80 -13.50
N GLU A 189 -58.39 35.11 -13.74
CA GLU A 189 -57.18 35.83 -13.35
C GLU A 189 -57.17 36.10 -11.84
N ALA A 190 -56.01 35.95 -11.19
CA ALA A 190 -55.89 36.28 -9.77
C ALA A 190 -56.03 37.80 -9.57
N ASN A 191 -56.85 38.25 -8.60
CA ASN A 191 -57.04 39.69 -8.36
C ASN A 191 -55.76 40.43 -7.95
N ILE A 192 -54.74 39.69 -7.53
CA ILE A 192 -53.43 40.21 -7.11
C ILE A 192 -52.40 40.17 -8.26
N ALA A 193 -52.75 39.58 -9.41
CA ALA A 193 -51.89 39.49 -10.60
C ALA A 193 -51.17 40.79 -11.00
N PRO A 194 -51.82 41.98 -11.02
CA PRO A 194 -51.15 43.21 -11.45
C PRO A 194 -50.13 43.77 -10.45
N ARG A 195 -50.01 43.20 -9.23
CA ARG A 195 -49.06 43.68 -8.23
C ARG A 195 -47.62 43.23 -8.55
N PRO A 196 -46.62 44.12 -8.53
CA PRO A 196 -45.24 43.77 -8.85
C PRO A 196 -44.65 42.73 -7.87
N GLU A 197 -45.09 42.73 -6.61
CA GLU A 197 -44.66 41.77 -5.60
C GLU A 197 -45.11 40.34 -5.95
N PHE A 198 -46.30 40.21 -6.53
CA PHE A 198 -46.85 38.93 -6.97
C PHE A 198 -46.17 38.40 -8.24
N MET A 199 -45.81 39.30 -9.17
CA MET A 199 -45.01 38.94 -10.35
C MET A 199 -43.64 38.37 -9.97
N ILE A 200 -42.96 39.00 -9.01
CA ILE A 200 -41.69 38.49 -8.47
C ILE A 200 -41.92 37.11 -7.85
N PHE A 201 -42.93 36.96 -7.00
CA PHE A 201 -43.26 35.67 -6.38
C PHE A 201 -43.44 34.56 -7.44
N ILE A 202 -44.32 34.75 -8.42
CA ILE A 202 -44.62 33.71 -9.44
C ILE A 202 -43.37 33.31 -10.23
N ILE A 203 -42.56 34.28 -10.66
CA ILE A 203 -41.38 34.00 -11.48
C ILE A 203 -40.36 33.18 -10.68
N PHE A 204 -40.02 33.63 -9.48
CA PHE A 204 -39.02 32.96 -8.65
C PHE A 204 -39.49 31.59 -8.15
N ASP A 205 -40.76 31.47 -7.77
CA ASP A 205 -41.37 30.22 -7.33
C ASP A 205 -41.42 29.18 -8.47
N SER A 206 -41.84 29.60 -9.67
CA SER A 206 -41.86 28.73 -10.86
C SER A 206 -40.47 28.22 -11.21
N ILE A 207 -39.44 29.09 -11.19
CA ILE A 207 -38.06 28.67 -11.47
C ILE A 207 -37.59 27.67 -10.39
N ALA A 208 -37.88 27.93 -9.12
CA ALA A 208 -37.53 27.02 -8.02
C ALA A 208 -38.21 25.64 -8.16
N LEU A 209 -39.49 25.62 -8.54
CA LEU A 209 -40.27 24.41 -8.82
C LEU A 209 -39.64 23.61 -9.96
N PHE A 210 -39.39 24.24 -11.12
CA PHE A 210 -38.83 23.54 -12.28
C PHE A 210 -37.42 23.03 -12.04
N ILE A 211 -36.56 23.80 -11.35
CA ILE A 211 -35.22 23.32 -10.95
C ILE A 211 -35.35 22.10 -10.02
N SER A 212 -36.27 22.13 -9.06
CA SER A 212 -36.48 21.03 -8.12
C SER A 212 -37.00 19.76 -8.81
N LEU A 213 -37.94 19.88 -9.74
CA LEU A 213 -38.40 18.75 -10.56
C LEU A 213 -37.30 18.21 -11.46
N ALA A 214 -36.51 19.08 -12.10
CA ALA A 214 -35.37 18.66 -12.92
C ALA A 214 -34.34 17.89 -12.08
N VAL A 215 -34.05 18.33 -10.85
CA VAL A 215 -33.18 17.59 -9.92
C VAL A 215 -33.72 16.20 -9.63
N VAL A 216 -35.02 16.04 -9.39
CA VAL A 216 -35.66 14.73 -9.15
C VAL A 216 -35.59 13.82 -10.38
N VAL A 217 -35.86 14.35 -11.58
CA VAL A 217 -35.79 13.59 -12.85
C VAL A 217 -34.36 13.12 -13.13
N VAL A 218 -33.38 14.00 -12.90
CA VAL A 218 -31.96 13.65 -13.04
C VAL A 218 -31.59 12.58 -12.00
N GLN A 219 -32.01 12.71 -10.75
CA GLN A 219 -31.71 11.74 -9.68
C GLN A 219 -32.32 10.35 -9.91
N THR A 220 -33.56 10.27 -10.41
CA THR A 220 -34.21 8.99 -10.73
C THR A 220 -33.55 8.29 -11.92
N SER A 221 -33.15 9.05 -12.95
CA SER A 221 -32.44 8.54 -14.13
C SER A 221 -31.03 8.01 -13.82
N VAL A 222 -30.44 8.43 -12.70
CA VAL A 222 -29.06 8.12 -12.30
C VAL A 222 -28.86 6.68 -11.81
N VAL A 223 -29.91 5.96 -11.44
CA VAL A 223 -29.82 4.55 -11.03
C VAL A 223 -29.12 3.71 -12.10
N VAL A 224 -29.25 4.09 -13.38
CA VAL A 224 -28.73 3.36 -14.55
C VAL A 224 -27.29 3.75 -14.95
N ILE A 225 -26.68 4.77 -14.34
CA ILE A 225 -25.42 5.39 -14.82
C ILE A 225 -24.14 4.90 -14.08
N GLU A 226 -22.99 4.97 -14.76
CA GLU A 226 -21.64 4.67 -14.23
C GLU A 226 -21.22 5.52 -13.01
N ARG A 227 -20.32 4.97 -12.18
CA ARG A 227 -19.88 5.56 -10.90
C ARG A 227 -19.16 6.91 -11.02
N ASN A 228 -18.41 7.14 -12.09
CA ASN A 228 -17.65 8.39 -12.27
C ASN A 228 -18.57 9.56 -12.64
N ALA A 229 -19.52 9.32 -13.55
CA ALA A 229 -20.55 10.29 -13.90
C ALA A 229 -21.46 10.62 -12.70
N LYS A 230 -21.80 9.62 -11.87
CA LYS A 230 -22.53 9.81 -10.60
C LYS A 230 -21.89 10.86 -9.69
N LYS A 231 -20.55 10.85 -9.56
CA LYS A 231 -19.83 11.78 -8.68
C LYS A 231 -19.86 13.23 -9.20
N GLN A 232 -19.61 13.42 -10.49
CA GLN A 232 -19.66 14.76 -11.10
C GLN A 232 -21.09 15.32 -11.05
N LEU A 233 -22.07 14.49 -11.35
CA LEU A 233 -23.47 14.87 -11.32
C LEU A 233 -23.95 15.24 -9.92
N MET A 234 -23.49 14.54 -8.88
CA MET A 234 -23.82 14.91 -7.49
C MET A 234 -23.30 16.30 -7.11
N ALA A 235 -22.13 16.70 -7.61
CA ALA A 235 -21.65 18.06 -7.40
C ALA A 235 -22.53 19.11 -8.10
N VAL A 236 -23.04 18.79 -9.29
CA VAL A 236 -23.96 19.67 -10.05
C VAL A 236 -25.32 19.76 -9.35
N ILE A 237 -25.90 18.61 -8.97
CA ILE A 237 -27.17 18.52 -8.24
C ILE A 237 -27.10 19.32 -6.94
N ASN A 238 -26.02 19.19 -6.17
CA ASN A 238 -25.86 19.94 -4.93
C ASN A 238 -25.84 21.46 -5.20
N LYS A 239 -25.19 21.93 -6.28
CA LYS A 239 -25.23 23.37 -6.63
C LYS A 239 -26.63 23.84 -7.05
N LEU A 240 -27.34 23.05 -7.84
CA LEU A 240 -28.71 23.35 -8.25
C LEU A 240 -29.68 23.37 -7.07
N MET A 241 -29.47 22.50 -6.07
CA MET A 241 -30.24 22.49 -4.83
C MET A 241 -30.08 23.80 -4.06
N TRP A 242 -28.85 24.28 -3.91
CA TRP A 242 -28.56 25.55 -3.25
C TRP A 242 -29.20 26.73 -3.99
N LEU A 243 -29.18 26.70 -5.32
CA LEU A 243 -29.86 27.69 -6.14
C LEU A 243 -31.38 27.67 -5.91
N ALA A 244 -32.02 26.50 -5.90
CA ALA A 244 -33.45 26.37 -5.64
C ALA A 244 -33.85 26.91 -4.25
N CYS A 245 -33.04 26.63 -3.21
CA CYS A 245 -33.26 27.16 -1.85
C CYS A 245 -33.19 28.70 -1.79
N VAL A 246 -32.31 29.33 -2.57
CA VAL A 246 -32.24 30.80 -2.65
C VAL A 246 -33.48 31.35 -3.36
N LEU A 247 -33.87 30.76 -4.48
CA LEU A 247 -35.01 31.22 -5.29
C LEU A 247 -36.34 31.11 -4.53
N ILE A 248 -36.59 29.99 -3.84
CA ILE A 248 -37.81 29.83 -3.01
C ILE A 248 -37.84 30.81 -1.84
N SER A 249 -36.67 31.14 -1.27
CA SER A 249 -36.58 32.15 -0.20
C SER A 249 -36.94 33.54 -0.71
N VAL A 250 -36.44 33.92 -1.90
CA VAL A 250 -36.82 35.18 -2.55
C VAL A 250 -38.32 35.22 -2.86
N ALA A 251 -38.89 34.13 -3.36
CA ALA A 251 -40.32 34.02 -3.63
C ALA A 251 -41.14 34.23 -2.34
N PHE A 252 -40.76 33.58 -1.24
CA PHE A 252 -41.46 33.71 0.04
C PHE A 252 -41.39 35.14 0.62
N LEU A 253 -40.24 35.80 0.47
CA LEU A 253 -40.09 37.22 0.86
C LEU A 253 -41.02 38.12 0.04
N ALA A 254 -41.12 37.91 -1.27
CA ALA A 254 -42.04 38.66 -2.13
C ALA A 254 -43.51 38.39 -1.76
N LEU A 255 -43.86 37.12 -1.51
CA LEU A 255 -45.19 36.72 -1.07
C LEU A 255 -45.58 37.38 0.27
N SER A 256 -44.65 37.56 1.20
CA SER A 256 -44.93 38.19 2.50
C SER A 256 -45.50 39.62 2.37
N TYR A 257 -45.06 40.39 1.37
CA TYR A 257 -45.60 41.72 1.10
C TYR A 257 -47.03 41.68 0.56
N VAL A 258 -47.35 40.65 -0.23
CA VAL A 258 -48.71 40.42 -0.73
C VAL A 258 -49.67 40.05 0.40
N VAL A 259 -49.26 39.12 1.28
CA VAL A 259 -50.12 38.61 2.37
C VAL A 259 -50.39 39.66 3.45
N VAL A 260 -49.38 40.43 3.85
CA VAL A 260 -49.51 41.44 4.91
C VAL A 260 -50.32 42.66 4.45
N GLY A 261 -50.26 42.98 3.15
CA GLY A 261 -50.99 44.10 2.56
C GLY A 261 -50.43 45.48 2.94
N ASP A 262 -50.99 46.51 2.30
CA ASP A 262 -50.40 47.86 2.32
C ASP A 262 -50.54 48.60 3.66
N HIS A 263 -51.56 48.27 4.44
CA HIS A 263 -51.82 48.93 5.73
C HIS A 263 -50.81 48.55 6.82
N GLN A 264 -50.19 47.37 6.75
CA GLN A 264 -49.33 46.83 7.81
C GLN A 264 -47.92 46.50 7.29
N ARG A 265 -47.41 47.24 6.30
CA ARG A 265 -46.09 46.99 5.65
C ARG A 265 -44.91 46.86 6.62
N TRP A 266 -45.00 47.45 7.82
CA TRP A 266 -43.99 47.27 8.86
C TRP A 266 -43.78 45.79 9.25
N MET A 267 -44.86 44.99 9.31
CA MET A 267 -44.74 43.55 9.57
C MET A 267 -44.01 42.82 8.43
N ALA A 268 -44.27 43.20 7.17
CA ALA A 268 -43.56 42.64 6.02
C ALA A 268 -42.06 42.98 6.06
N HIS A 269 -41.70 44.23 6.40
CA HIS A 269 -40.30 44.62 6.60
C HIS A 269 -39.63 43.86 7.75
N LEU A 270 -40.33 43.58 8.84
CA LEU A 270 -39.80 42.77 9.93
C LEU A 270 -39.53 41.33 9.47
N ILE A 271 -40.49 40.71 8.77
CA ILE A 271 -40.35 39.35 8.21
C ILE A 271 -39.16 39.30 7.25
N THR A 272 -38.97 40.32 6.40
CA THR A 272 -37.88 40.32 5.44
C THR A 272 -36.52 40.53 6.08
N VAL A 273 -36.40 41.36 7.10
CA VAL A 273 -35.15 41.50 7.87
C VAL A 273 -34.80 40.19 8.57
N ILE A 274 -35.76 39.56 9.25
CA ILE A 274 -35.53 38.29 9.95
C ILE A 274 -35.16 37.18 8.95
N GLY A 275 -35.93 37.05 7.87
CA GLY A 275 -35.72 36.04 6.84
C GLY A 275 -34.38 36.19 6.13
N THR A 276 -34.00 37.41 5.75
CA THR A 276 -32.71 37.68 5.09
C THR A 276 -31.52 37.43 6.02
N VAL A 277 -31.61 37.80 7.30
CA VAL A 277 -30.56 37.50 8.28
C VAL A 277 -30.36 35.99 8.44
N ILE A 278 -31.45 35.22 8.57
CA ILE A 278 -31.36 33.76 8.68
C ILE A 278 -30.79 33.14 7.39
N MET A 279 -31.24 33.60 6.22
CA MET A 279 -30.73 33.10 4.94
C MET A 279 -29.26 33.41 4.73
N VAL A 280 -28.83 34.65 4.96
CA VAL A 280 -27.44 35.08 4.77
C VAL A 280 -26.51 34.39 5.76
N THR A 281 -26.92 34.23 7.02
CA THR A 281 -26.11 33.53 8.03
C THR A 281 -25.97 32.05 7.72
N THR A 282 -27.06 31.35 7.37
CA THR A 282 -27.02 29.91 7.06
C THR A 282 -26.28 29.62 5.74
N ILE A 283 -26.55 30.39 4.68
CA ILE A 283 -25.87 30.21 3.40
C ILE A 283 -24.40 30.63 3.51
N GLY A 284 -24.12 31.74 4.18
CA GLY A 284 -22.77 32.28 4.32
C GLY A 284 -21.86 31.35 5.10
N THR A 285 -22.33 30.83 6.25
CA THR A 285 -21.56 29.87 7.07
C THR A 285 -21.26 28.59 6.32
N MET A 286 -22.26 27.95 5.71
CA MET A 286 -22.07 26.72 4.94
C MET A 286 -21.17 26.92 3.71
N SER A 287 -21.35 28.02 2.98
CA SER A 287 -20.50 28.34 1.81
C SER A 287 -19.05 28.57 2.23
N TYR A 288 -18.83 29.27 3.36
CA TYR A 288 -17.51 29.46 3.92
C TYR A 288 -16.83 28.13 4.26
N TRP A 289 -17.53 27.24 4.97
CA TRP A 289 -17.02 25.91 5.31
C TRP A 289 -16.67 25.08 4.08
N VAL A 290 -17.53 25.05 3.06
CA VAL A 290 -17.28 24.33 1.80
C VAL A 290 -16.04 24.90 1.07
N ILE A 291 -15.90 26.22 1.02
CA ILE A 291 -14.75 26.89 0.38
C ILE A 291 -13.46 26.58 1.14
N VAL A 292 -13.46 26.71 2.47
CA VAL A 292 -12.31 26.41 3.32
C VAL A 292 -11.86 24.97 3.13
N GLN A 293 -12.79 24.01 3.17
CA GLN A 293 -12.48 22.60 2.98
C GLN A 293 -11.94 22.31 1.56
N ARG A 294 -12.45 22.99 0.54
CA ARG A 294 -11.94 22.90 -0.83
C ARG A 294 -10.54 23.49 -0.97
N ILE A 295 -10.26 24.61 -0.29
CA ILE A 295 -8.94 25.22 -0.27
C ILE A 295 -7.95 24.30 0.45
N GLU A 296 -8.30 23.76 1.61
CA GLU A 296 -7.45 22.86 2.40
C GLU A 296 -7.08 21.60 1.62
N THR A 297 -8.06 20.96 0.96
CA THR A 297 -7.81 19.79 0.10
C THR A 297 -6.95 20.14 -1.13
N SER A 298 -7.08 21.34 -1.68
CA SER A 298 -6.22 21.81 -2.78
C SER A 298 -4.79 22.09 -2.31
N LYS A 299 -4.61 22.68 -1.12
CA LYS A 299 -3.30 22.92 -0.51
C LYS A 299 -2.59 21.59 -0.24
N LEU A 300 -3.26 20.62 0.37
CA LEU A 300 -2.71 19.28 0.61
C LEU A 300 -2.23 18.59 -0.68
N ARG A 301 -2.98 18.74 -1.79
CA ARG A 301 -2.56 18.24 -3.10
C ARG A 301 -1.33 18.96 -3.64
N SER A 302 -1.25 20.29 -3.49
CA SER A 302 -0.08 21.05 -3.93
C SER A 302 1.18 20.67 -3.13
N THR A 303 1.08 20.52 -1.81
CA THR A 303 2.20 20.13 -0.94
C THR A 303 2.66 18.69 -1.21
N SER A 304 1.73 17.78 -1.52
CA SER A 304 2.07 16.42 -1.94
C SER A 304 2.78 16.39 -3.29
N ARG A 305 2.40 17.28 -4.22
CA ARG A 305 2.99 17.34 -5.56
C ARG A 305 4.39 17.97 -5.53
N SER A 306 4.58 19.04 -4.76
CA SER A 306 5.90 19.63 -4.51
C SER A 306 6.84 18.67 -3.78
N ARG A 307 6.32 17.85 -2.86
CA ARG A 307 7.12 16.80 -2.21
C ARG A 307 7.55 15.72 -3.20
N LEU A 308 6.66 15.26 -4.08
CA LEU A 308 7.02 14.30 -5.14
C LEU A 308 8.11 14.85 -6.08
N GLU A 309 8.03 16.14 -6.41
CA GLU A 309 8.99 16.82 -7.30
C GLU A 309 10.34 17.08 -6.62
N SER A 310 10.37 17.25 -5.30
CA SER A 310 11.62 17.27 -4.52
C SER A 310 12.21 15.87 -4.26
N MET A 311 11.37 14.83 -4.26
CA MET A 311 11.76 13.45 -3.94
C MET A 311 12.21 12.66 -5.17
N SER A 312 11.93 13.15 -6.40
CA SER A 312 12.50 12.57 -7.63
C SER A 312 14.03 12.71 -7.74
N PHE A 313 14.69 13.32 -6.75
CA PHE A 313 16.16 13.38 -6.63
C PHE A 313 16.75 12.42 -5.58
N MET A 314 15.94 11.70 -4.78
CA MET A 314 16.46 10.71 -3.82
C MET A 314 15.53 9.49 -3.72
N GLU A 315 16.05 8.37 -4.20
CA GLU A 315 15.74 6.95 -3.92
C GLU A 315 14.34 6.52 -3.44
N GLU A 316 13.77 5.60 -4.23
CA GLU A 316 12.55 4.82 -4.03
C GLU A 316 12.71 3.79 -2.88
N PRO A 317 12.07 3.99 -1.71
CA PRO A 317 11.10 2.99 -1.23
C PRO A 317 9.91 3.54 -0.40
N GLU A 318 9.76 4.86 -0.22
CA GLU A 318 8.76 5.45 0.72
C GLU A 318 7.31 5.57 0.17
N ILE A 319 7.07 5.19 -1.08
CA ILE A 319 5.79 5.39 -1.77
C ILE A 319 4.64 4.62 -1.10
N LEU A 320 4.93 3.52 -0.40
CA LEU A 320 3.89 2.68 0.23
C LEU A 320 3.40 3.23 1.58
N GLU A 321 4.16 4.06 2.29
CA GLU A 321 3.81 4.47 3.66
C GLU A 321 2.85 5.68 3.68
N ASN A 322 2.93 6.54 2.67
CA ASN A 322 2.14 7.78 2.62
C ASN A 322 0.67 7.55 2.22
N ASP A 323 0.39 6.53 1.40
CA ASP A 323 -1.00 6.16 1.07
C ASP A 323 -1.73 5.48 2.23
N PHE A 324 -1.00 4.91 3.21
CA PHE A 324 -1.59 4.41 4.45
C PHE A 324 -2.01 5.52 5.42
N LYS A 325 -1.28 6.65 5.44
CA LYS A 325 -1.60 7.78 6.34
C LYS A 325 -2.89 8.50 5.93
N LYS A 326 -3.21 8.52 4.63
CA LYS A 326 -4.50 9.01 4.08
C LYS A 326 -5.73 8.23 4.56
N LEU A 327 -5.54 7.01 5.06
CA LEU A 327 -6.61 6.10 5.45
C LEU A 327 -7.00 6.22 6.93
N TYR A 328 -6.25 6.97 7.73
CA TYR A 328 -6.45 7.12 9.18
C TYR A 328 -7.00 8.49 9.62
N ALA A 329 -7.28 9.39 8.68
CA ALA A 329 -7.82 10.72 8.95
C ALA A 329 -9.24 10.86 8.35
N ILE A 330 -10.16 9.99 8.78
CA ILE A 330 -11.62 10.18 8.77
C ILE A 330 -12.16 9.54 10.04
#